data_AF-A0A267EL80-F1
#
_entry.id   AF-A0A267EL80-F1
#
_cell.length_a   1.000
_cell.length_b   1.000
_cell.length_c   1.000
_cell.angle_alpha   90.00
_cell.angle_beta   90.00
_cell.angle_gamma   90.00
#
_symmetry.space_group_name_H-M   'P 1'
#
loop_
_entity.id
_entity.type
_entity.pdbx_description
1 polymer ?
#
loop_
_entity_poly.entity_id
_entity_poly.type
_entity_poly.pdbx_seq_one_letter_code
_entity_poly.pdbx_strand_id
1 'polypeptide(L)'
;GGELRQSRSPRLSAHFQPPPVDYRRALAGGPDHPMPSFNPQFNFATRYQLSDTETDRERNTDKHGWSEREREREREREREREREREREREREREREREINSSKIRPTSAHRSGEEMSRTPATGSHRLVGKSRRLVRQRDIEQSQQHSTEERLARPLTRQRGEEAEVADVDFVLQEAPQRIVVRVSLVTLVCCGQKTVWSYRTHGLSRLGQTDLLLLLEHIAIDNAAPADPVALFAGVLKKAKEGSTVGDMDHTVFQASERGFLGSQYTGGVLYFLESGQCFHGLVHPADFGSLLACRLVHRRELPYLLHSPTRLLLRLGAEDGVYPCGLISNRYRPPVFYEPARSVMSMFREAVPHLSEGLVPRLRDCNLTLESNGIVVVSISGRRQADLASLLSVYAPDTDGVLALAGELCQSADAHLVARESPGGEFETVLFSAAGRPQIWPAGGLPATAGVSVGAPAVTGLGFMALSTRLGAADQQGCLAAIVEDGLGVICSRQDMWSLLQSLNEAEDFVLPLDWLFLHDRREPMRSSSIRFVWRHLPGE
;
A
#
# COMPACT_ATOMS: atom_id res chain seq x y z
N GLY A 1 -58.95 6.26 -37.03
CA GLY A 1 -59.53 4.98 -36.59
C GLY A 1 -58.80 3.85 -37.27
N GLY A 2 -58.55 2.76 -36.56
CA GLY A 2 -58.04 1.50 -37.12
C GLY A 2 -56.71 1.06 -36.52
N GLU A 3 -56.80 0.09 -35.61
CA GLU A 3 -55.77 -0.43 -34.72
C GLU A 3 -54.78 -1.44 -35.33
N LEU A 4 -53.60 -1.48 -34.71
CA LEU A 4 -52.72 -2.61 -34.36
C LEU A 4 -52.66 -3.88 -35.26
N ARG A 5 -51.43 -4.22 -35.65
CA ARG A 5 -50.85 -5.54 -35.34
C ARG A 5 -49.33 -5.49 -35.25
N GLN A 6 -48.83 -6.03 -34.14
CA GLN A 6 -47.43 -6.25 -33.83
C GLN A 6 -46.82 -7.34 -34.73
N SER A 7 -45.60 -7.12 -35.21
CA SER A 7 -44.66 -8.21 -35.54
C SER A 7 -43.25 -7.79 -35.15
N ARG A 8 -42.62 -8.59 -34.31
CA ARG A 8 -41.24 -8.45 -33.84
C ARG A 8 -40.29 -8.90 -34.97
N SER A 9 -39.31 -8.07 -35.30
CA SER A 9 -38.13 -8.43 -36.10
C SER A 9 -36.85 -8.09 -35.31
N PRO A 10 -35.81 -8.94 -35.36
CA PRO A 10 -34.61 -8.81 -34.54
C PRO A 10 -33.69 -7.71 -35.07
N ARG A 11 -33.13 -6.89 -34.16
CA ARG A 11 -32.05 -5.96 -34.48
C ARG A 11 -30.74 -6.71 -34.59
N LEU A 12 -30.21 -6.79 -35.81
CA LEU A 12 -28.79 -6.99 -36.09
C LEU A 12 -28.03 -5.71 -35.69
N SER A 13 -27.25 -5.76 -34.62
CA SER A 13 -26.17 -4.82 -34.36
C SER A 13 -24.85 -5.59 -34.44
N ALA A 14 -24.20 -5.50 -35.60
CA ALA A 14 -22.85 -6.00 -35.80
C ALA A 14 -21.87 -5.13 -34.99
N HIS A 15 -21.44 -5.63 -33.83
CA HIS A 15 -20.23 -5.16 -33.18
C HIS A 15 -19.04 -5.89 -33.82
N PHE A 16 -18.21 -5.15 -34.54
CA PHE A 16 -16.89 -5.57 -34.96
C PHE A 16 -16.02 -5.78 -33.69
N GLN A 17 -15.88 -7.03 -33.27
CA GLN A 17 -14.82 -7.45 -32.36
C GLN A 17 -13.58 -7.79 -33.20
N PRO A 18 -12.37 -7.27 -32.89
CA PRO A 18 -11.15 -7.88 -33.40
C PRO A 18 -11.01 -9.28 -32.75
N PRO A 19 -10.49 -10.29 -33.47
CA PRO A 19 -10.39 -11.62 -32.92
C PRO A 19 -9.38 -11.67 -31.76
N PRO A 20 -9.60 -12.53 -30.75
CA PRO A 20 -8.61 -12.79 -29.72
C PRO A 20 -7.33 -13.37 -30.37
N VAL A 21 -6.17 -12.90 -29.91
CA VAL A 21 -4.87 -13.44 -30.32
C VAL A 21 -4.75 -14.84 -29.70
N ASP A 22 -5.06 -15.85 -30.51
CA ASP A 22 -4.97 -17.25 -30.14
C ASP A 22 -3.50 -17.71 -30.19
N TYR A 23 -2.83 -17.68 -29.03
CA TYR A 23 -1.43 -18.10 -28.87
C TYR A 23 -1.18 -19.59 -29.18
N ARG A 24 -2.21 -20.39 -29.48
CA ARG A 24 -2.07 -21.84 -29.75
C ARG A 24 -1.84 -22.19 -31.21
N ARG A 25 -1.91 -21.25 -32.17
CA ARG A 25 -1.90 -21.59 -33.61
C ARG A 25 -0.60 -21.31 -34.37
N ALA A 26 0.49 -20.95 -33.69
CA ALA A 26 1.79 -20.68 -34.31
C ALA A 26 2.81 -21.85 -34.28
N LEU A 27 2.40 -23.06 -33.90
CA LEU A 27 3.30 -24.23 -33.73
C LEU A 27 3.41 -25.17 -34.95
N ALA A 28 3.03 -24.72 -36.15
CA ALA A 28 3.16 -25.52 -37.36
C ALA A 28 4.00 -24.81 -38.42
N GLY A 29 5.32 -25.04 -38.41
CA GLY A 29 6.19 -24.70 -39.53
C GLY A 29 7.69 -24.78 -39.25
N GLY A 30 8.35 -25.82 -39.78
CA GLY A 30 9.79 -25.84 -40.11
C GLY A 30 10.74 -26.47 -39.07
N PRO A 31 11.66 -27.38 -39.49
CA PRO A 31 12.64 -27.98 -38.59
C PRO A 31 13.89 -27.09 -38.51
N ASP A 32 14.18 -26.54 -37.33
CA ASP A 32 15.52 -26.40 -36.77
C ASP A 32 15.38 -25.82 -35.35
N HIS A 33 15.77 -26.63 -34.36
CA HIS A 33 15.68 -26.43 -32.91
C HIS A 33 14.24 -26.29 -32.33
N PRO A 34 13.77 -27.25 -31.50
CA PRO A 34 12.49 -27.11 -30.82
C PRO A 34 12.56 -25.94 -29.83
N MET A 35 11.80 -24.88 -30.10
CA MET A 35 11.50 -23.82 -29.13
C MET A 35 10.86 -24.46 -27.88
N PRO A 36 11.43 -24.27 -26.67
CA PRO A 36 10.70 -24.62 -25.46
C PRO A 36 9.47 -23.71 -25.35
N SER A 37 8.28 -24.28 -25.14
CA SER A 37 7.10 -23.50 -24.79
C SER A 37 7.30 -22.90 -23.39
N PHE A 38 7.87 -21.70 -23.32
CA PHE A 38 8.13 -21.01 -22.06
C PHE A 38 6.97 -20.06 -21.75
N ASN A 39 6.08 -20.48 -20.84
CA ASN A 39 5.16 -19.56 -20.18
C ASN A 39 5.67 -19.36 -18.75
N PRO A 40 6.31 -18.22 -18.43
CA PRO A 40 6.89 -17.99 -17.10
C PRO A 40 5.83 -17.99 -16.00
N GLN A 41 4.64 -17.42 -16.21
CA GLN A 41 3.55 -17.48 -15.23
C GLN A 41 3.12 -18.94 -14.98
N PHE A 42 3.01 -19.74 -16.05
CA PHE A 42 2.61 -21.14 -15.94
C PHE A 42 3.72 -22.02 -15.36
N ASN A 43 5.00 -21.79 -15.67
CA ASN A 43 6.14 -22.59 -15.19
C ASN A 43 6.48 -22.29 -13.73
N PHE A 44 6.34 -21.04 -13.27
CA PHE A 44 6.43 -20.73 -11.85
C PHE A 44 5.20 -21.27 -11.09
N ALA A 45 3.99 -21.23 -11.66
CA ALA A 45 2.78 -21.78 -11.03
C ALA A 45 2.70 -23.33 -11.02
N THR A 46 3.08 -24.02 -12.09
CA THR A 46 3.04 -25.50 -12.17
C THR A 46 4.10 -26.16 -11.29
N ARG A 47 5.23 -25.49 -11.03
CA ARG A 47 6.29 -25.99 -10.14
C ARG A 47 5.78 -26.26 -8.72
N TYR A 48 4.92 -25.40 -8.18
CA TYR A 48 4.38 -25.54 -6.83
C TYR A 48 3.08 -26.35 -6.77
N GLN A 49 2.39 -26.56 -7.90
CA GLN A 49 1.25 -27.49 -7.97
C GLN A 49 1.67 -28.97 -8.12
N LEU A 50 2.88 -29.24 -8.63
CA LEU A 50 3.36 -30.62 -8.83
C LEU A 50 3.97 -31.24 -7.56
N SER A 51 4.43 -30.42 -6.60
CA SER A 51 4.89 -30.89 -5.28
C SER A 51 3.77 -31.41 -4.37
N ASP A 52 2.50 -31.12 -4.69
CA ASP A 52 1.34 -31.50 -3.85
C ASP A 52 0.84 -32.93 -4.10
N THR A 53 1.29 -33.61 -5.17
CA THR A 53 0.68 -34.90 -5.57
C THR A 53 1.23 -36.14 -4.85
N GLU A 54 2.40 -36.05 -4.21
CA GLU A 54 2.99 -37.17 -3.46
C GLU A 54 2.76 -37.09 -1.95
N THR A 55 2.55 -35.89 -1.39
CA THR A 55 2.24 -35.68 0.05
C THR A 55 0.75 -35.79 0.41
N ASP A 56 -0.16 -35.79 -0.58
CA ASP A 56 -1.62 -35.80 -0.34
C ASP A 56 -2.22 -37.18 0.00
N ARG A 57 -1.45 -38.27 -0.15
CA ARG A 57 -1.92 -39.61 0.26
C ARG A 57 -1.81 -39.86 1.76
N GLU A 58 -0.90 -39.19 2.45
CA GLU A 58 -0.72 -39.36 3.91
C GLU A 58 -1.42 -38.25 4.73
N ARG A 59 -1.76 -37.11 4.11
CA ARG A 59 -2.43 -35.98 4.79
C ARG A 59 -3.97 -36.04 4.80
N ASN A 60 -4.56 -36.93 3.99
CA ASN A 60 -6.02 -37.02 3.84
C ASN A 60 -6.75 -37.74 4.99
N THR A 61 -6.03 -38.51 5.80
CA THR A 61 -6.59 -39.14 7.01
C THR A 61 -6.72 -38.16 8.19
N ASP A 62 -5.88 -37.11 8.25
CA ASP A 62 -5.87 -36.16 9.38
C ASP A 62 -6.72 -34.88 9.16
N LYS A 63 -6.99 -34.50 7.89
CA LYS A 63 -7.83 -33.33 7.57
C LYS A 63 -9.32 -33.52 7.89
N HIS A 64 -9.83 -34.75 7.90
CA HIS A 64 -11.23 -35.01 8.25
C HIS A 64 -11.52 -34.87 9.75
N GLY A 65 -10.54 -35.09 10.63
CA GLY A 65 -10.70 -34.90 12.08
C GLY A 65 -10.69 -33.43 12.53
N TRP A 66 -10.00 -32.54 11.80
CA TRP A 66 -9.92 -31.11 12.14
C TRP A 66 -11.17 -30.32 11.72
N SER A 67 -11.75 -30.61 10.56
CA SER A 67 -12.99 -29.95 10.09
C SER A 67 -14.21 -30.28 10.96
N GLU A 68 -14.25 -31.46 11.58
CA GLU A 68 -15.34 -31.87 12.44
C GLU A 68 -15.27 -31.21 13.83
N ARG A 69 -14.07 -31.11 14.42
CA ARG A 69 -13.84 -30.37 15.68
C ARG A 69 -14.06 -28.87 15.56
N GLU A 70 -13.77 -28.29 14.40
CA GLU A 70 -13.98 -26.85 14.16
C GLU A 70 -15.47 -26.52 13.99
N ARG A 71 -16.23 -27.37 13.29
CA ARG A 71 -17.71 -27.28 13.21
C ARG A 71 -18.38 -27.50 14.57
N GLU A 72 -17.81 -28.35 15.41
CA GLU A 72 -18.33 -28.58 16.77
C GLU A 72 -18.11 -27.35 17.68
N ARG A 73 -16.92 -26.73 17.62
CA ARG A 73 -16.63 -25.46 18.31
C ARG A 73 -17.48 -24.30 17.81
N GLU A 74 -17.82 -24.29 16.52
CA GLU A 74 -18.69 -23.26 15.94
C GLU A 74 -20.14 -23.40 16.41
N ARG A 75 -20.66 -24.64 16.46
CA ARG A 75 -21.97 -24.94 17.06
C ARG A 75 -22.01 -24.61 18.56
N GLU A 76 -20.91 -24.78 19.27
CA GLU A 76 -20.81 -24.45 20.70
C GLU A 76 -20.84 -22.93 20.93
N ARG A 77 -20.12 -22.15 20.12
CA ARG A 77 -20.17 -20.68 20.13
C ARG A 77 -21.56 -20.15 19.76
N GLU A 78 -22.26 -20.83 18.85
CA GLU A 78 -23.62 -20.45 18.46
C GLU A 78 -24.62 -20.68 19.60
N ARG A 79 -24.53 -21.82 20.29
CA ARG A 79 -25.31 -22.11 21.51
C ARG A 79 -25.00 -21.12 22.64
N GLU A 80 -23.76 -20.66 22.76
CA GLU A 80 -23.37 -19.67 23.76
C GLU A 80 -23.98 -18.29 23.46
N ARG A 81 -23.96 -17.85 22.20
CA ARG A 81 -24.65 -16.63 21.75
C ARG A 81 -26.16 -16.71 21.94
N GLU A 82 -26.75 -17.89 21.74
CA GLU A 82 -28.18 -18.10 21.95
C GLU A 82 -28.56 -18.01 23.43
N ARG A 83 -27.76 -18.61 24.33
CA ARG A 83 -27.93 -18.46 25.79
C ARG A 83 -27.73 -17.01 26.24
N GLU A 84 -26.84 -16.26 25.62
CA GLU A 84 -26.61 -14.85 25.93
C GLU A 84 -27.81 -13.98 25.53
N ARG A 85 -28.38 -14.21 24.34
CA ARG A 85 -29.64 -13.57 23.90
C ARG A 85 -30.83 -13.93 24.79
N GLU A 86 -30.88 -15.17 25.29
CA GLU A 86 -31.93 -15.59 26.21
C GLU A 86 -31.82 -14.90 27.57
N ARG A 87 -30.61 -14.78 28.12
CA ARG A 87 -30.33 -14.00 29.35
C ARG A 87 -30.66 -12.52 29.16
N GLU A 88 -30.43 -11.97 27.98
CA GLU A 88 -30.76 -10.57 27.68
C GLU A 88 -32.27 -10.35 27.63
N ARG A 89 -33.03 -11.26 26.98
CA ARG A 89 -34.50 -11.24 26.99
C ARG A 89 -35.07 -11.45 28.39
N GLU A 90 -34.43 -12.24 29.24
CA GLU A 90 -34.85 -12.45 30.62
C GLU A 90 -34.67 -11.16 31.46
N ARG A 91 -33.52 -10.48 31.30
CA ARG A 91 -33.26 -9.17 31.92
C ARG A 91 -34.24 -8.10 31.44
N GLU A 92 -34.64 -8.15 30.17
CA GLU A 92 -35.63 -7.21 29.62
C GLU A 92 -37.02 -7.45 30.23
N ARG A 93 -37.45 -8.72 30.34
CA ARG A 93 -38.70 -9.08 31.04
C ARG A 93 -38.68 -8.71 32.52
N GLU A 94 -37.52 -8.78 33.17
CA GLU A 94 -37.36 -8.38 34.58
C GLU A 94 -37.50 -6.85 34.74
N ARG A 95 -36.92 -6.06 33.84
CA ARG A 95 -37.12 -4.61 33.79
C ARG A 95 -38.58 -4.23 33.51
N GLU A 96 -39.25 -4.95 32.61
CA GLU A 96 -40.68 -4.73 32.36
C GLU A 96 -41.54 -5.03 33.60
N ARG A 97 -41.21 -6.06 34.38
CA ARG A 97 -41.90 -6.37 35.65
C ARG A 97 -41.67 -5.29 36.71
N GLU A 98 -40.48 -4.71 36.79
CA GLU A 98 -40.19 -3.57 37.68
C GLU A 98 -40.93 -2.29 37.26
N ILE A 99 -41.06 -2.05 35.95
CA ILE A 99 -41.84 -0.92 35.41
C ILE A 99 -43.35 -1.12 35.63
N ASN A 100 -43.83 -2.37 35.62
CA ASN A 100 -45.25 -2.65 35.83
C ASN A 100 -45.63 -2.68 37.32
N SER A 101 -44.71 -3.10 38.21
CA SER A 101 -44.94 -3.07 39.67
C SER A 101 -44.95 -1.64 40.25
N SER A 102 -44.24 -0.71 39.60
CA SER A 102 -44.22 0.71 39.97
C SER A 102 -45.46 1.50 39.49
N LYS A 103 -46.33 0.90 38.66
CA LYS A 103 -47.57 1.52 38.15
C LYS A 103 -48.83 1.22 38.98
N ILE A 104 -48.76 0.39 40.02
CA ILE A 104 -49.91 0.09 40.90
C ILE A 104 -49.60 0.54 42.35
N ARG A 105 -49.77 1.83 42.62
CA ARG A 105 -50.14 2.33 43.95
C ARG A 105 -51.18 3.44 43.81
N PRO A 106 -52.40 3.28 44.33
CA PRO A 106 -53.39 4.35 44.33
C PRO A 106 -53.07 5.37 45.43
N THR A 107 -53.18 6.64 45.05
CA THR A 107 -53.03 7.84 45.88
C THR A 107 -54.30 8.11 46.69
N SER A 108 -54.16 8.20 48.02
CA SER A 108 -55.06 8.94 48.94
C SER A 108 -54.39 8.95 50.33
N ALA A 109 -54.56 9.89 51.25
CA ALA A 109 -54.85 11.31 51.30
C ALA A 109 -54.58 11.73 52.77
N HIS A 110 -54.17 12.99 52.96
CA HIS A 110 -54.36 13.83 54.17
C HIS A 110 -53.62 13.62 55.52
N ARG A 111 -53.05 14.76 55.97
CA ARG A 111 -53.00 15.39 57.32
C ARG A 111 -52.24 14.63 58.42
N SER A 112 -51.57 15.21 59.41
CA SER A 112 -51.28 16.57 59.91
C SER A 112 -50.41 16.40 61.18
N GLY A 113 -49.58 17.38 61.54
CA GLY A 113 -49.34 17.75 62.96
C GLY A 113 -48.16 17.13 63.74
N GLU A 114 -47.30 18.04 64.23
CA GLU A 114 -46.72 18.13 65.59
C GLU A 114 -45.59 17.19 66.09
N GLU A 115 -44.44 17.84 66.29
CA GLU A 115 -43.58 17.93 67.49
C GLU A 115 -43.16 16.74 68.39
N MET A 116 -41.92 16.92 68.89
CA MET A 116 -41.35 16.50 70.18
C MET A 116 -40.59 15.17 70.33
N SER A 117 -39.26 15.31 70.35
CA SER A 117 -38.31 14.87 71.39
C SER A 117 -38.36 13.44 71.97
N ARG A 118 -37.24 12.71 71.89
CA ARG A 118 -36.40 12.20 73.02
C ARG A 118 -35.49 11.04 72.59
N THR A 119 -34.20 11.16 72.92
CA THR A 119 -33.17 10.09 73.00
C THR A 119 -33.31 9.31 74.34
N PRO A 120 -32.45 8.33 74.75
CA PRO A 120 -31.25 7.72 74.14
C PRO A 120 -31.13 6.17 74.32
N ALA A 121 -29.95 5.64 73.95
CA ALA A 121 -29.24 4.45 74.50
C ALA A 121 -29.68 3.07 73.97
N THR A 122 -28.84 2.06 73.72
CA THR A 122 -27.38 1.82 73.86
C THR A 122 -27.06 0.47 73.19
N GLY A 123 -25.81 0.25 72.75
CA GLY A 123 -25.27 -1.09 72.49
C GLY A 123 -24.81 -1.36 71.06
N SER A 124 -23.63 -1.87 70.72
CA SER A 124 -22.23 -1.70 71.15
C SER A 124 -21.37 -2.49 70.15
N HIS A 125 -20.14 -1.99 69.90
CA HIS A 125 -18.93 -2.67 69.42
C HIS A 125 -18.65 -2.97 67.91
N ARG A 126 -17.64 -2.21 67.40
CA ARG A 126 -16.34 -2.64 66.76
C ARG A 126 -16.42 -3.34 65.37
N LEU A 127 -15.65 -3.03 64.31
CA LEU A 127 -14.32 -2.41 64.08
C LEU A 127 -14.19 -1.90 62.62
N VAL A 128 -13.42 -0.81 62.44
CA VAL A 128 -12.43 -0.48 61.38
C VAL A 128 -12.77 -0.71 59.88
N GLY A 129 -12.79 0.39 59.10
CA GLY A 129 -12.60 0.36 57.64
C GLY A 129 -12.91 1.69 56.94
N LYS A 130 -11.97 2.64 56.95
CA LYS A 130 -12.04 3.88 56.14
C LYS A 130 -11.90 3.54 54.66
N SER A 131 -12.92 3.80 53.83
CA SER A 131 -12.77 3.72 52.37
C SER A 131 -12.83 5.11 51.74
N ARG A 132 -11.64 5.62 51.41
CA ARG A 132 -11.42 6.76 50.52
C ARG A 132 -11.96 6.39 49.13
N ARG A 133 -12.91 7.17 48.60
CA ARG A 133 -13.21 7.13 47.16
C ARG A 133 -12.02 7.73 46.41
N LEU A 134 -11.19 6.86 45.85
CA LEU A 134 -10.27 7.18 44.76
C LEU A 134 -11.10 7.52 43.52
N VAL A 135 -11.15 8.81 43.16
CA VAL A 135 -11.44 9.21 41.78
C VAL A 135 -10.28 8.66 40.93
N ARG A 136 -10.59 7.84 39.93
CA ARG A 136 -9.57 7.20 39.09
C ARG A 136 -8.87 8.27 38.26
N GLN A 137 -7.54 8.23 38.27
CA GLN A 137 -6.65 9.12 37.50
C GLN A 137 -6.96 9.15 35.99
N ARG A 138 -7.59 8.11 35.44
CA ARG A 138 -8.01 8.02 34.03
C ARG A 138 -9.12 9.00 33.64
N ASP A 139 -10.00 9.37 34.56
CA ASP A 139 -11.15 10.23 34.23
C ASP A 139 -10.73 11.71 34.09
N ILE A 140 -9.62 12.08 34.75
CA ILE A 140 -9.01 13.42 34.64
C ILE A 140 -8.17 13.50 33.35
N GLU A 141 -7.44 12.43 33.00
CA GLU A 141 -6.67 12.35 31.74
C GLU A 141 -7.58 12.36 30.50
N GLN A 142 -8.73 11.68 30.54
CA GLN A 142 -9.70 11.70 29.44
C GLN A 142 -10.39 13.07 29.28
N SER A 143 -10.71 13.78 30.37
CA SER A 143 -11.27 15.13 30.26
C SER A 143 -10.25 16.17 29.78
N GLN A 144 -8.96 16.00 30.14
CA GLN A 144 -7.88 16.84 29.62
C GLN A 144 -7.57 16.56 28.13
N GLN A 145 -7.64 15.30 27.68
CA GLN A 145 -7.54 14.93 26.27
C GLN A 145 -8.72 15.48 25.46
N HIS A 146 -9.95 15.38 25.97
CA HIS A 146 -11.12 15.93 25.28
C HIS A 146 -11.10 17.46 25.20
N SER A 147 -10.53 18.15 26.21
CA SER A 147 -10.37 19.60 26.22
C SER A 147 -9.21 20.12 25.34
N THR A 148 -8.25 19.27 24.99
CA THR A 148 -7.12 19.62 24.11
C THR A 148 -7.47 19.40 22.63
N GLU A 149 -8.28 18.39 22.31
CA GLU A 149 -8.86 18.22 20.97
C GLU A 149 -9.80 19.37 20.58
N GLU A 150 -10.60 19.88 21.52
CA GLU A 150 -11.56 20.96 21.24
C GLU A 150 -10.89 22.35 21.06
N ARG A 151 -9.65 22.51 21.57
CA ARG A 151 -8.85 23.74 21.40
C ARG A 151 -8.15 23.83 20.05
N LEU A 152 -8.06 22.74 19.29
CA LEU A 152 -7.43 22.66 17.97
C LEU A 152 -8.36 23.11 16.82
N ALA A 153 -9.60 23.52 17.12
CA ALA A 153 -10.64 23.81 16.11
C ALA A 153 -11.29 25.20 16.27
N ARG A 154 -10.52 26.28 16.17
CA ARG A 154 -11.09 27.61 15.91
C ARG A 154 -10.37 28.29 14.73
N PRO A 155 -10.96 28.31 13.53
CA PRO A 155 -10.48 29.18 12.47
C PRO A 155 -10.72 30.64 12.87
N LEU A 156 -9.68 31.47 12.74
CA LEU A 156 -9.80 32.92 12.83
C LEU A 156 -10.36 33.45 11.51
N THR A 157 -11.68 33.49 11.37
CA THR A 157 -12.33 34.15 10.23
C THR A 157 -12.32 35.67 10.45
N ARG A 158 -11.51 36.39 9.69
CA ARG A 158 -11.58 37.86 9.60
C ARG A 158 -12.58 38.22 8.51
N GLN A 159 -13.78 38.66 8.89
CA GLN A 159 -14.76 39.17 7.93
C GLN A 159 -14.29 40.52 7.38
N ARG A 160 -13.94 40.57 6.10
CA ARG A 160 -14.06 41.78 5.28
C ARG A 160 -14.61 41.35 3.92
N GLY A 161 -15.59 42.10 3.44
CA GLY A 161 -16.43 41.72 2.31
C GLY A 161 -15.68 41.52 1.00
N GLU A 162 -16.33 40.73 0.15
CA GLU A 162 -16.07 40.45 -1.26
C GLU A 162 -14.87 39.52 -1.53
N GLU A 163 -15.20 38.32 -2.03
CA GLU A 163 -14.36 37.14 -2.30
C GLU A 163 -13.55 36.65 -1.09
N ALA A 164 -14.09 35.66 -0.37
CA ALA A 164 -13.38 34.99 0.70
C ALA A 164 -12.21 34.16 0.13
N GLU A 165 -11.05 34.79 -0.04
CA GLU A 165 -9.77 34.08 -0.04
C GLU A 165 -9.73 33.28 1.27
N VAL A 166 -9.70 31.94 1.18
CA VAL A 166 -9.49 31.09 2.33
C VAL A 166 -8.06 31.33 2.81
N ALA A 167 -7.90 32.23 3.78
CA ALA A 167 -6.60 32.55 4.35
C ALA A 167 -5.94 31.29 4.91
N ASP A 168 -4.62 31.18 4.73
CA ASP A 168 -3.81 30.10 5.29
C ASP A 168 -4.05 29.96 6.79
N VAL A 169 -4.30 28.72 7.23
CA VAL A 169 -4.55 28.38 8.64
C VAL A 169 -3.40 27.54 9.17
N ASP A 170 -2.74 28.02 10.22
CA ASP A 170 -1.68 27.27 10.92
C ASP A 170 -2.27 26.52 12.12
N PHE A 171 -2.23 25.19 12.10
CA PHE A 171 -2.54 24.33 13.24
C PHE A 171 -1.25 24.04 14.01
N VAL A 172 -1.21 24.42 15.29
CA VAL A 172 -0.02 24.20 16.12
C VAL A 172 -0.04 22.79 16.70
N LEU A 173 0.91 21.95 16.30
CA LEU A 173 1.09 20.61 16.88
C LEU A 173 1.94 20.66 18.16
N GLN A 174 2.86 21.62 18.24
CA GLN A 174 3.73 21.85 19.39
C GLN A 174 4.22 23.30 19.43
N GLU A 175 4.25 23.91 20.62
CA GLU A 175 4.85 25.23 20.86
C GLU A 175 6.32 25.14 21.33
N ALA A 176 6.62 24.27 22.30
CA ALA A 176 7.93 24.12 22.92
C ALA A 176 8.35 22.64 23.02
N PRO A 177 9.66 22.29 23.02
CA PRO A 177 10.83 23.19 22.95
C PRO A 177 11.06 23.81 21.57
N GLN A 178 10.42 23.26 20.53
CA GLN A 178 10.47 23.79 19.18
C GLN A 178 9.06 23.87 18.61
N ARG A 179 8.74 24.98 17.94
CA ARG A 179 7.43 25.17 17.33
C ARG A 179 7.29 24.32 16.06
N ILE A 180 6.25 23.50 16.02
CA ILE A 180 5.89 22.61 14.91
C ILE A 180 4.44 22.88 14.54
N VAL A 181 4.19 23.22 13.28
CA VAL A 181 2.86 23.60 12.79
C VAL A 181 2.50 22.83 11.52
N VAL A 182 1.20 22.71 11.25
CA VAL A 182 0.66 22.30 9.96
C VAL A 182 -0.02 23.51 9.34
N ARG A 183 0.54 24.01 8.23
CA ARG A 183 -0.09 25.04 7.42
C ARG A 183 -1.08 24.40 6.47
N VAL A 184 -2.31 24.92 6.47
CA VAL A 184 -3.39 24.47 5.60
C VAL A 184 -3.85 25.62 4.72
N SER A 185 -3.78 25.41 3.41
CA SER A 185 -4.17 26.40 2.41
C SER A 185 -5.02 25.78 1.31
N LEU A 186 -5.93 26.57 0.73
CA LEU A 186 -6.70 26.16 -0.44
C LEU A 186 -6.00 26.69 -1.70
N VAL A 187 -5.45 25.78 -2.51
CA VAL A 187 -4.59 26.13 -3.64
C VAL A 187 -5.19 25.59 -4.93
N THR A 188 -5.20 26.41 -5.99
CA THR A 188 -5.56 25.96 -7.34
C THR A 188 -4.32 25.68 -8.15
N LEU A 189 -4.14 24.42 -8.56
CA LEU A 189 -2.96 23.95 -9.27
C LEU A 189 -3.07 24.20 -10.77
N VAL A 190 -2.44 25.28 -11.23
CA VAL A 190 -2.51 25.70 -12.64
C VAL A 190 -1.84 24.68 -13.59
N CYS A 191 -0.78 23.99 -13.15
CA CYS A 191 -0.09 22.95 -13.95
C CYS A 191 -0.80 21.58 -13.94
N CYS A 192 -1.68 21.30 -12.97
CA CYS A 192 -2.22 19.97 -12.71
C CYS A 192 -3.72 19.89 -13.02
N GLY A 193 -4.12 20.31 -14.22
CA GLY A 193 -5.52 20.25 -14.65
C GLY A 193 -6.44 21.22 -13.93
N GLN A 194 -5.91 22.34 -13.43
CA GLN A 194 -6.66 23.39 -12.72
C GLN A 194 -7.46 22.87 -11.51
N LYS A 195 -6.96 21.80 -10.87
CA LYS A 195 -7.58 21.24 -9.68
C LYS A 195 -7.36 22.15 -8.48
N THR A 196 -8.43 22.44 -7.76
CA THR A 196 -8.36 23.06 -6.44
C THR A 196 -8.14 21.97 -5.39
N VAL A 197 -7.17 22.16 -4.50
CA VAL A 197 -6.77 21.20 -3.48
C VAL A 197 -6.59 21.88 -2.12
N TRP A 198 -6.87 21.14 -1.06
CA TRP A 198 -6.36 21.46 0.26
C TRP A 198 -4.90 21.01 0.36
N SER A 199 -4.01 21.95 0.62
CA SER A 199 -2.58 21.70 0.84
C SER A 199 -2.28 21.69 2.33
N TYR A 200 -1.84 20.54 2.85
CA TYR A 200 -1.39 20.39 4.23
C TYR A 200 0.12 20.24 4.25
N ARG A 201 0.82 21.20 4.83
CA ARG A 201 2.29 21.20 4.91
C ARG A 201 2.74 21.30 6.36
N THR A 202 3.61 20.41 6.81
CA THR A 202 4.26 20.57 8.11
C THR A 202 5.44 21.53 8.02
N HIS A 203 5.70 22.22 9.12
CA HIS A 203 6.91 23.02 9.27
C HIS A 203 7.56 22.72 10.62
N GLY A 204 8.84 22.34 10.56
CA GLY A 204 9.69 22.17 11.74
C GLY A 204 9.87 20.73 12.20
N LEU A 205 9.29 19.73 11.51
CA LEU A 205 9.58 18.32 11.80
C LEU A 205 11.06 17.98 11.57
N SER A 206 11.68 18.66 10.60
CA SER A 206 13.09 18.45 10.21
C SER A 206 14.06 18.61 11.37
N ARG A 207 13.72 19.45 12.35
CA ARG A 207 14.51 19.67 13.57
C ARG A 207 14.48 18.49 14.55
N LEU A 208 13.57 17.54 14.36
CA LEU A 208 13.49 16.25 15.05
C LEU A 208 14.04 15.10 14.17
N GLY A 209 14.68 15.40 13.05
CA GLY A 209 15.18 14.41 12.09
C GLY A 209 14.12 13.83 11.15
N GLN A 210 12.86 14.29 11.25
CA GLN A 210 11.77 13.86 10.39
C GLN A 210 11.58 14.87 9.25
N THR A 211 11.72 14.45 7.99
CA THR A 211 11.44 15.33 6.84
C THR A 211 10.02 15.91 6.93
N ASP A 212 9.86 17.19 6.62
CA ASP A 212 8.55 17.84 6.62
C ASP A 212 7.62 17.19 5.58
N LEU A 213 6.33 17.12 5.87
CA LEU A 213 5.35 16.36 5.09
C LEU A 213 4.47 17.29 4.26
N LEU A 214 4.07 16.83 3.08
CA LEU A 214 3.11 17.50 2.20
C LEU A 214 1.99 16.53 1.78
N LEU A 215 0.75 16.84 2.14
CA LEU A 215 -0.43 16.13 1.64
C LEU A 215 -1.30 17.08 0.85
N LEU A 216 -1.55 16.75 -0.43
CA LEU A 216 -2.52 17.47 -1.26
C LEU A 216 -3.79 16.63 -1.35
N LEU A 217 -4.91 17.22 -0.96
CA LEU A 217 -6.22 16.56 -0.96
C LEU A 217 -7.15 17.29 -1.91
N GLU A 218 -7.73 16.58 -2.88
CA GLU A 218 -8.68 17.18 -3.81
C GLU A 218 -9.87 17.80 -3.05
N HIS A 219 -10.12 19.08 -3.33
CA HIS A 219 -11.24 19.82 -2.77
C HIS A 219 -12.52 19.40 -3.50
N ILE A 220 -13.55 19.09 -2.73
CA ILE A 220 -14.87 18.68 -3.23
C ILE A 220 -15.94 19.61 -2.67
N ALA A 221 -17.10 19.68 -3.33
CA ALA A 221 -18.21 20.54 -2.90
C ALA A 221 -18.76 20.23 -1.49
N ILE A 222 -18.47 19.05 -0.95
CA ILE A 222 -18.89 18.63 0.41
C ILE A 222 -17.95 19.22 1.49
N ASP A 223 -16.74 19.65 1.13
CA ASP A 223 -15.79 20.22 2.07
C ASP A 223 -16.24 21.66 2.44
N ASN A 224 -17.01 21.80 3.53
CA ASN A 224 -17.36 23.12 4.08
C ASN A 224 -16.17 23.81 4.77
N ALA A 225 -15.14 23.04 5.11
CA ALA A 225 -13.88 23.48 5.70
C ALA A 225 -12.81 22.42 5.43
N ALA A 226 -11.54 22.76 5.66
CA ALA A 226 -10.45 21.80 5.55
C ALA A 226 -10.65 20.59 6.50
N PRO A 227 -10.62 19.35 5.98
CA PRO A 227 -10.69 18.15 6.82
C PRO A 227 -9.61 18.09 7.90
N ALA A 228 -9.96 17.63 9.10
CA ALA A 228 -9.04 17.57 10.24
C ALA A 228 -8.12 16.33 10.25
N ASP A 229 -8.52 15.25 9.58
CA ASP A 229 -7.81 13.96 9.65
C ASP A 229 -6.33 14.02 9.20
N PRO A 230 -5.93 14.80 8.17
CA PRO A 230 -4.52 14.97 7.82
C PRO A 230 -3.69 15.63 8.93
N VAL A 231 -4.26 16.55 9.69
CA VAL A 231 -3.57 17.18 10.85
C VAL A 231 -3.34 16.13 11.94
N ALA A 232 -4.32 15.26 12.20
CA ALA A 232 -4.18 14.16 13.16
C ALA A 232 -3.14 13.12 12.70
N LEU A 233 -3.08 12.82 11.40
CA LEU A 233 -2.02 11.99 10.82
C LEU A 233 -0.63 12.56 11.13
N PHE A 234 -0.43 13.85 10.87
CA PHE A 234 0.86 14.52 11.11
C PHE A 234 1.20 14.62 12.60
N ALA A 235 0.22 14.79 13.48
CA ALA A 235 0.42 14.67 14.92
C ALA A 235 0.90 13.25 15.33
N GLY A 236 0.38 12.21 14.67
CA GLY A 236 0.86 10.84 14.84
C GLY A 236 2.31 10.64 14.39
N VAL A 237 2.70 11.22 13.25
CA VAL A 237 4.10 11.19 12.78
C VAL A 237 5.02 11.95 13.73
N LEU A 238 4.60 13.13 14.22
CA LEU A 238 5.34 13.89 15.23
C LEU A 238 5.57 13.06 16.50
N LYS A 239 4.55 12.34 16.97
CA LYS A 239 4.69 11.47 18.14
C LYS A 239 5.76 10.40 17.92
N LYS A 240 5.73 9.70 16.78
CA LYS A 240 6.75 8.70 16.43
C LYS A 240 8.14 9.31 16.34
N ALA A 241 8.27 10.49 15.73
CA ALA A 241 9.56 11.18 15.60
C ALA A 241 10.18 11.51 16.97
N LYS A 242 9.36 11.93 17.95
CA LYS A 242 9.80 12.14 19.34
C LYS A 242 10.26 10.87 20.03
N GLU A 243 9.69 9.73 19.65
CA GLU A 243 10.06 8.39 20.13
C GLU A 243 11.29 7.84 19.38
N GLY A 244 11.87 8.61 18.45
CA GLY A 244 13.05 8.23 17.66
C GLY A 244 12.73 7.42 16.39
N SER A 245 11.44 7.31 16.02
CA SER A 245 11.00 6.60 14.82
C SER A 245 10.48 7.59 13.77
N THR A 246 11.18 7.68 12.64
CA THR A 246 10.81 8.57 11.53
C THR A 246 10.25 7.79 10.34
N VAL A 247 9.47 8.46 9.50
CA VAL A 247 9.06 7.96 8.17
C VAL A 247 9.93 8.60 7.10
N GLY A 248 10.42 7.80 6.15
CA GLY A 248 11.25 8.24 5.04
C GLY A 248 10.66 7.88 3.68
N ASP A 249 11.50 7.94 2.66
CA ASP A 249 11.13 7.63 1.28
C ASP A 249 10.62 6.19 1.11
N MET A 250 9.45 6.06 0.48
CA MET A 250 8.74 4.81 0.23
C MET A 250 8.33 4.04 1.50
N ASP A 251 8.37 4.70 2.66
CA ASP A 251 7.73 4.20 3.87
C ASP A 251 6.22 4.48 3.81
N HIS A 252 5.48 4.01 4.82
CA HIS A 252 4.03 4.14 4.83
C HIS A 252 3.44 4.26 6.23
N THR A 253 2.15 4.59 6.30
CA THR A 253 1.35 4.48 7.52
C THR A 253 0.04 3.79 7.19
N VAL A 254 -0.26 2.68 7.87
CA VAL A 254 -1.51 1.94 7.73
C VAL A 254 -2.52 2.44 8.76
N PHE A 255 -3.75 2.67 8.33
CA PHE A 255 -4.85 3.07 9.18
C PHE A 255 -5.61 1.87 9.72
N GLN A 256 -5.83 1.88 11.04
CA GLN A 256 -6.70 0.90 11.68
C GLN A 256 -8.13 1.03 11.13
N ALA A 257 -8.82 -0.11 11.01
CA ALA A 257 -10.22 -0.11 10.63
C ALA A 257 -11.05 0.55 11.75
N SER A 258 -11.84 1.55 11.39
CA SER A 258 -12.78 2.22 12.29
C SER A 258 -14.05 2.55 11.53
N GLU A 259 -15.19 2.63 12.23
CA GLU A 259 -16.49 2.95 11.63
C GLU A 259 -16.50 4.33 10.96
N ARG A 260 -15.81 5.30 11.56
CA ARG A 260 -15.65 6.65 10.99
C ARG A 260 -14.70 6.67 9.79
N GLY A 261 -13.70 5.79 9.77
CA GLY A 261 -12.65 5.78 8.76
C GLY A 261 -11.81 7.06 8.74
N PHE A 262 -10.92 7.18 7.75
CA PHE A 262 -10.12 8.39 7.52
C PHE A 262 -10.78 9.21 6.39
N LEU A 263 -11.00 10.50 6.60
CA LEU A 263 -11.77 11.40 5.72
C LEU A 263 -13.22 10.92 5.51
N GLY A 264 -13.81 10.29 6.53
CA GLY A 264 -15.16 9.72 6.45
C GLY A 264 -15.26 8.48 5.54
N SER A 265 -14.12 7.90 5.14
CA SER A 265 -14.06 6.74 4.26
C SER A 265 -13.42 5.55 4.98
N GLN A 266 -14.20 4.47 5.13
CA GLN A 266 -13.71 3.16 5.59
C GLN A 266 -12.72 2.51 4.60
N TYR A 267 -12.71 2.99 3.36
CA TYR A 267 -11.90 2.46 2.28
C TYR A 267 -10.51 3.10 2.20
N THR A 268 -10.28 4.24 2.84
CA THR A 268 -8.93 4.78 2.97
C THR A 268 -8.13 3.87 3.91
N GLY A 269 -7.09 3.24 3.37
CA GLY A 269 -6.29 2.23 4.06
C GLY A 269 -5.03 2.79 4.71
N GLY A 270 -4.46 3.86 4.16
CA GLY A 270 -3.20 4.40 4.65
C GLY A 270 -2.62 5.50 3.77
N VAL A 271 -1.35 5.79 3.99
CA VAL A 271 -0.54 6.77 3.24
C VAL A 271 0.76 6.13 2.80
N LEU A 272 1.13 6.35 1.54
CA LEU A 272 2.47 6.14 1.00
C LEU A 272 3.24 7.46 1.08
N TYR A 273 4.44 7.42 1.63
CA TYR A 273 5.36 8.54 1.67
C TYR A 273 6.40 8.41 0.56
N PHE A 274 6.70 9.48 -0.16
CA PHE A 274 7.71 9.43 -1.22
C PHE A 274 8.34 10.80 -1.46
N LEU A 275 9.60 10.79 -1.84
CA LEU A 275 10.35 12.00 -2.18
C LEU A 275 10.03 12.48 -3.60
N GLU A 276 10.48 13.70 -3.84
CA GLU A 276 10.49 14.37 -5.12
C GLU A 276 11.25 13.54 -6.16
N SER A 277 10.56 13.05 -7.19
CA SER A 277 11.11 12.08 -8.15
C SER A 277 10.66 12.31 -9.61
N GLY A 278 10.20 13.54 -9.92
CA GLY A 278 9.83 13.97 -11.28
C GLY A 278 8.41 14.52 -11.43
N GLN A 279 7.63 14.63 -10.35
CA GLN A 279 6.27 15.17 -10.34
C GLN A 279 6.18 16.71 -10.22
N CYS A 280 5.07 17.35 -10.64
CA CYS A 280 4.93 18.84 -10.63
C CYS A 280 4.81 19.37 -9.19
N PHE A 281 5.77 20.19 -8.76
CA PHE A 281 5.71 20.96 -7.49
C PHE A 281 5.51 22.46 -7.70
N HIS A 282 5.14 22.87 -8.91
CA HIS A 282 4.97 24.28 -9.27
C HIS A 282 3.93 24.95 -8.37
N GLY A 283 4.33 26.06 -7.74
CA GLY A 283 3.46 26.82 -6.82
C GLY A 283 3.26 26.18 -5.43
N LEU A 284 3.88 25.02 -5.17
CA LEU A 284 3.75 24.31 -3.88
C LEU A 284 5.02 24.41 -3.04
N VAL A 285 6.18 24.33 -3.69
CA VAL A 285 7.50 24.32 -3.05
C VAL A 285 8.39 25.27 -3.82
N HIS A 286 9.14 26.10 -3.10
CA HIS A 286 10.13 26.95 -3.73
C HIS A 286 11.28 26.07 -4.26
N PRO A 287 11.83 26.30 -5.47
CA PRO A 287 12.86 25.43 -6.04
C PRO A 287 14.11 25.25 -5.17
N ALA A 288 14.45 26.25 -4.34
CA ALA A 288 15.58 26.15 -3.39
C ALA A 288 15.34 25.17 -2.24
N ASP A 289 14.08 24.78 -2.00
CA ASP A 289 13.66 23.88 -0.93
C ASP A 289 13.38 22.46 -1.45
N PHE A 290 13.73 22.14 -2.70
CA PHE A 290 13.60 20.77 -3.20
C PHE A 290 14.46 19.79 -2.37
N GLY A 291 13.92 18.61 -2.13
CA GLY A 291 14.45 17.57 -1.26
C GLY A 291 14.11 17.77 0.23
N SER A 292 13.40 18.85 0.59
CA SER A 292 13.05 19.14 1.99
C SER A 292 11.69 18.59 2.41
N LEU A 293 10.92 18.02 1.47
CA LEU A 293 9.57 17.54 1.72
C LEU A 293 9.38 16.08 1.30
N LEU A 294 8.53 15.40 2.07
CA LEU A 294 8.05 14.06 1.80
C LEU A 294 6.57 14.16 1.42
N ALA A 295 6.25 13.77 0.18
CA ALA A 295 4.87 13.77 -0.31
C ALA A 295 4.09 12.61 0.29
N CYS A 296 2.80 12.86 0.57
CA CYS A 296 1.87 11.92 1.18
C CYS A 296 0.75 11.58 0.18
N ARG A 297 0.71 10.35 -0.33
CA ARG A 297 -0.36 9.86 -1.21
C ARG A 297 -1.31 8.94 -0.46
N LEU A 298 -2.61 9.22 -0.50
CA LEU A 298 -3.62 8.33 0.06
C LEU A 298 -3.72 7.02 -0.72
N VAL A 299 -3.77 5.92 0.03
CA VAL A 299 -3.82 4.54 -0.46
C VAL A 299 -5.14 3.89 -0.05
N HIS A 300 -5.75 3.15 -0.98
CA HIS A 300 -6.99 2.44 -0.74
C HIS A 300 -6.74 1.14 0.06
N ARG A 301 -7.69 0.70 0.88
CA ARG A 301 -7.53 -0.46 1.78
C ARG A 301 -7.20 -1.76 1.05
N ARG A 302 -7.72 -1.95 -0.17
CA ARG A 302 -7.38 -3.09 -1.03
C ARG A 302 -5.93 -3.09 -1.55
N GLU A 303 -5.26 -1.94 -1.53
CA GLU A 303 -3.89 -1.78 -2.02
C GLU A 303 -2.85 -1.97 -0.90
N LEU A 304 -3.29 -2.16 0.35
CA LEU A 304 -2.40 -2.35 1.50
C LEU A 304 -1.35 -3.47 1.32
N PRO A 305 -1.67 -4.62 0.70
CA PRO A 305 -0.64 -5.62 0.40
C PRO A 305 0.49 -5.05 -0.46
N TYR A 306 0.18 -4.28 -1.50
CA TYR A 306 1.20 -3.64 -2.35
C TYR A 306 1.93 -2.50 -1.63
N LEU A 307 1.23 -1.73 -0.79
CA LEU A 307 1.87 -0.70 0.05
C LEU A 307 2.94 -1.28 0.98
N LEU A 308 2.66 -2.45 1.55
CA LEU A 308 3.54 -3.15 2.47
C LEU A 308 4.68 -3.86 1.73
N HIS A 309 4.40 -4.44 0.56
CA HIS A 309 5.28 -5.44 -0.08
C HIS A 309 6.02 -4.93 -1.32
N SER A 310 5.45 -3.96 -2.02
CA SER A 310 5.99 -3.43 -3.28
C SER A 310 5.58 -1.96 -3.46
N PRO A 311 6.03 -1.06 -2.58
CA PRO A 311 5.58 0.33 -2.60
C PRO A 311 5.93 1.05 -3.92
N THR A 312 7.05 0.68 -4.56
CA THR A 312 7.44 1.22 -5.90
C THR A 312 6.44 0.82 -6.98
N ARG A 313 5.95 -0.43 -6.96
CA ARG A 313 4.89 -0.91 -7.87
C ARG A 313 3.61 -0.11 -7.66
N LEU A 314 3.21 0.10 -6.39
CA LEU A 314 2.03 0.90 -6.08
C LEU A 314 2.19 2.36 -6.53
N LEU A 315 3.34 2.98 -6.27
CA LEU A 315 3.66 4.34 -6.69
C LEU A 315 3.48 4.50 -8.21
N LEU A 316 4.14 3.64 -9.00
CA LEU A 316 4.09 3.68 -10.45
C LEU A 316 2.69 3.36 -10.99
N ARG A 317 1.96 2.43 -10.35
CA ARG A 317 0.58 2.12 -10.74
C ARG A 317 -0.37 3.30 -10.51
N LEU A 318 -0.20 4.04 -9.39
CA LEU A 318 -0.94 5.26 -9.11
C LEU A 318 -0.59 6.36 -10.12
N GLY A 319 0.69 6.51 -10.47
CA GLY A 319 1.11 7.45 -11.51
C GLY A 319 0.55 7.13 -12.88
N ALA A 320 0.53 5.86 -13.27
CA ALA A 320 -0.06 5.41 -14.52
C ALA A 320 -1.59 5.65 -14.56
N GLU A 321 -2.29 5.53 -13.42
CA GLU A 321 -3.72 5.88 -13.32
C GLU A 321 -3.95 7.39 -13.46
N ASP A 322 -3.13 8.19 -12.78
CA ASP A 322 -3.23 9.65 -12.78
C ASP A 322 -2.68 10.27 -14.08
N GLY A 323 -1.95 9.51 -14.90
CA GLY A 323 -1.22 9.99 -16.07
C GLY A 323 -0.03 10.88 -15.74
N VAL A 324 0.51 10.78 -14.51
CA VAL A 324 1.60 11.63 -14.00
C VAL A 324 2.76 10.76 -13.53
N TYR A 325 3.91 10.92 -14.18
CA TYR A 325 5.11 10.17 -13.85
C TYR A 325 5.92 10.84 -12.72
N PRO A 326 6.51 10.08 -11.77
CA PRO A 326 6.28 8.65 -11.51
C PRO A 326 4.96 8.41 -10.74
N CYS A 327 4.47 9.43 -10.03
CA CYS A 327 3.16 9.45 -9.36
C CYS A 327 2.65 10.88 -9.18
N GLY A 328 1.33 11.09 -9.31
CA GLY A 328 0.69 12.36 -8.98
C GLY A 328 0.71 12.65 -7.47
N LEU A 329 0.77 13.94 -7.11
CA LEU A 329 0.75 14.39 -5.71
C LEU A 329 -0.66 14.45 -5.10
N ILE A 330 -1.69 14.58 -5.94
CA ILE A 330 -3.05 14.87 -5.49
C ILE A 330 -3.73 13.60 -5.02
N SER A 331 -4.19 13.61 -3.78
CA SER A 331 -5.00 12.54 -3.21
C SER A 331 -6.49 12.76 -3.46
N ASN A 332 -7.11 11.83 -4.18
CA ASN A 332 -8.57 11.74 -4.30
C ASN A 332 -9.10 10.69 -3.31
N ARG A 333 -9.99 11.11 -2.40
CA ARG A 333 -10.53 10.27 -1.32
C ARG A 333 -11.60 9.26 -1.75
N TYR A 334 -12.12 9.38 -2.98
CA TYR A 334 -13.19 8.53 -3.53
C TYR A 334 -12.78 7.78 -4.81
N ARG A 335 -11.48 7.74 -5.13
CA ARG A 335 -11.02 6.96 -6.27
C ARG A 335 -11.24 5.46 -6.04
N PRO A 336 -11.53 4.68 -7.09
CA PRO A 336 -11.49 3.23 -6.99
C PRO A 336 -10.05 2.76 -6.69
N PRO A 337 -9.90 1.54 -6.15
CA PRO A 337 -8.59 0.93 -6.01
C PRO A 337 -7.97 0.60 -7.38
N VAL A 338 -6.64 0.69 -7.47
CA VAL A 338 -5.87 0.28 -8.65
C VAL A 338 -5.47 -1.19 -8.64
N PHE A 339 -5.61 -1.84 -7.48
CA PHE A 339 -5.43 -3.28 -7.26
C PHE A 339 -6.57 -3.85 -6.41
N TYR A 340 -7.00 -5.07 -6.71
CA TYR A 340 -8.16 -5.73 -6.12
C TYR A 340 -7.80 -7.03 -5.42
N GLU A 341 -7.26 -8.02 -6.13
CA GLU A 341 -7.01 -9.37 -5.60
C GLU A 341 -5.51 -9.72 -5.68
N PRO A 342 -4.76 -9.54 -4.58
CA PRO A 342 -3.32 -9.82 -4.53
C PRO A 342 -2.95 -11.25 -4.92
N ALA A 343 -3.84 -12.21 -4.64
CA ALA A 343 -3.62 -13.63 -4.94
C ALA A 343 -3.42 -13.90 -6.45
N ARG A 344 -3.94 -13.03 -7.32
CA ARG A 344 -3.82 -13.16 -8.79
C ARG A 344 -2.53 -12.61 -9.36
N SER A 345 -1.76 -11.86 -8.57
CA SER A 345 -0.46 -11.35 -9.00
C SER A 345 0.62 -12.43 -8.84
N VAL A 346 1.65 -12.37 -9.69
CA VAL A 346 2.93 -13.09 -9.55
C VAL A 346 3.52 -12.96 -8.14
N MET A 347 3.21 -11.86 -7.45
CA MET A 347 3.68 -11.60 -6.09
C MET A 347 3.18 -12.63 -5.07
N SER A 348 2.01 -13.25 -5.32
CA SER A 348 1.45 -14.27 -4.41
C SER A 348 2.34 -15.50 -4.33
N MET A 349 3.08 -15.83 -5.40
CA MET A 349 3.98 -16.99 -5.43
C MET A 349 5.14 -16.85 -4.45
N PHE A 350 5.61 -15.64 -4.14
CA PHE A 350 6.72 -15.45 -3.20
C PHE A 350 6.35 -15.80 -1.76
N ARG A 351 5.06 -15.74 -1.41
CA ARG A 351 4.57 -16.20 -0.10
C ARG A 351 4.83 -17.69 0.12
N GLU A 352 4.68 -18.48 -0.93
CA GLU A 352 4.84 -19.94 -0.87
C GLU A 352 6.28 -20.36 -1.18
N ALA A 353 6.94 -19.67 -2.11
CA ALA A 353 8.27 -19.98 -2.60
C ALA A 353 9.40 -19.65 -1.63
N VAL A 354 9.17 -18.77 -0.64
CA VAL A 354 10.21 -18.34 0.30
C VAL A 354 9.70 -18.47 1.74
N PRO A 355 9.89 -19.64 2.38
CA PRO A 355 9.34 -19.95 3.70
C PRO A 355 9.77 -19.00 4.83
N HIS A 356 10.89 -18.30 4.65
CA HIS A 356 11.45 -17.34 5.61
C HIS A 356 10.91 -15.92 5.42
N LEU A 357 10.23 -15.62 4.31
CA LEU A 357 9.48 -14.38 4.11
C LEU A 357 8.10 -14.57 4.76
N SER A 358 8.04 -14.45 6.08
CA SER A 358 6.85 -14.71 6.90
C SER A 358 5.57 -13.96 6.50
N GLU A 359 5.67 -12.97 5.60
CA GLU A 359 4.54 -12.21 5.06
C GLU A 359 4.37 -12.31 3.54
N GLY A 360 5.28 -12.96 2.80
CA GLY A 360 5.31 -12.95 1.33
C GLY A 360 5.85 -11.64 0.71
N LEU A 361 6.65 -10.92 1.50
CA LEU A 361 7.30 -9.65 1.14
C LEU A 361 8.56 -9.92 0.31
N VAL A 362 8.56 -9.61 -0.99
CA VAL A 362 9.83 -9.54 -1.74
C VAL A 362 10.72 -8.51 -1.04
N PRO A 363 11.94 -8.88 -0.59
CA PRO A 363 12.76 -7.96 0.17
C PRO A 363 13.17 -6.78 -0.69
N ARG A 364 12.82 -5.57 -0.24
CA ARG A 364 13.26 -4.32 -0.87
C ARG A 364 14.71 -4.06 -0.47
N LEU A 365 15.58 -3.97 -1.48
CA LEU A 365 16.94 -3.49 -1.29
C LEU A 365 16.98 -2.00 -1.61
N ARG A 366 17.21 -1.17 -0.59
CA ARG A 366 17.35 0.29 -0.80
C ARG A 366 18.59 0.59 -1.64
N ASP A 367 18.61 1.70 -2.37
CA ASP A 367 19.70 2.10 -3.29
C ASP A 367 20.06 1.04 -4.37
N CYS A 368 19.11 0.14 -4.68
CA CYS A 368 19.21 -0.86 -5.74
C CYS A 368 18.28 -0.48 -6.90
N ASN A 369 18.79 -0.40 -8.12
CA ASN A 369 17.99 -0.10 -9.31
C ASN A 369 18.03 -1.26 -10.29
N LEU A 370 16.86 -1.62 -10.82
CA LEU A 370 16.68 -2.65 -11.83
C LEU A 370 16.29 -1.99 -13.15
N THR A 371 17.06 -2.20 -14.20
CA THR A 371 16.82 -1.58 -15.50
C THR A 371 17.04 -2.56 -16.65
N LEU A 372 16.29 -2.37 -17.73
CA LEU A 372 16.40 -3.06 -19.01
C LEU A 372 16.81 -2.03 -20.07
N GLU A 373 17.97 -2.22 -20.66
CA GLU A 373 18.47 -1.44 -21.78
C GLU A 373 17.86 -1.91 -23.11
N SER A 374 17.76 -1.00 -24.08
CA SER A 374 17.24 -1.28 -25.43
C SER A 374 18.00 -2.37 -26.21
N ASN A 375 19.27 -2.61 -25.87
CA ASN A 375 20.10 -3.70 -26.41
C ASN A 375 19.78 -5.07 -25.78
N GLY A 376 18.86 -5.13 -24.82
CA GLY A 376 18.46 -6.34 -24.10
C GLY A 376 19.31 -6.65 -22.88
N ILE A 377 20.22 -5.78 -22.45
CA ILE A 377 20.99 -5.98 -21.21
C ILE A 377 20.14 -5.56 -20.02
N VAL A 378 20.04 -6.43 -19.03
CA VAL A 378 19.44 -6.09 -17.74
C VAL A 378 20.57 -5.66 -16.81
N VAL A 379 20.41 -4.52 -16.13
CA VAL A 379 21.38 -4.02 -15.14
C VAL A 379 20.72 -3.98 -13.77
N VAL A 380 21.35 -4.69 -12.83
CA VAL A 380 21.06 -4.67 -11.39
C VAL A 380 22.15 -3.85 -10.73
N SER A 381 21.85 -2.60 -10.44
CA SER A 381 22.83 -1.62 -9.93
C SER A 381 22.66 -1.46 -8.42
N ILE A 382 23.65 -1.92 -7.65
CA ILE A 382 23.62 -2.00 -6.18
C ILE A 382 24.61 -1.00 -5.60
N SER A 383 24.20 -0.24 -4.58
CA SER A 383 25.12 0.65 -3.84
C SER A 383 26.05 -0.13 -2.90
N GLY A 384 27.33 0.23 -2.86
CA GLY A 384 28.33 -0.37 -1.95
C GLY A 384 27.90 -0.35 -0.48
N ARG A 385 27.21 0.71 -0.05
CA ARG A 385 26.65 0.82 1.33
C ARG A 385 25.68 -0.29 1.71
N ARG A 386 25.13 -1.00 0.72
CA ARG A 386 24.10 -2.02 0.91
C ARG A 386 24.67 -3.43 0.95
N GLN A 387 25.99 -3.58 0.94
CA GLN A 387 26.63 -4.89 1.02
C GLN A 387 26.18 -5.67 2.26
N ALA A 388 26.13 -5.04 3.44
CA ALA A 388 25.69 -5.71 4.67
C ALA A 388 24.19 -6.09 4.64
N ASP A 389 23.34 -5.20 4.09
CA ASP A 389 21.91 -5.45 3.93
C ASP A 389 21.68 -6.63 2.96
N LEU A 390 22.39 -6.64 1.84
CA LEU A 390 22.34 -7.72 0.85
C LEU A 390 22.87 -9.03 1.43
N ALA A 391 24.02 -9.04 2.10
CA ALA A 391 24.57 -10.24 2.73
C ALA A 391 23.57 -10.85 3.74
N SER A 392 22.85 -10.01 4.49
CA SER A 392 21.78 -10.46 5.38
C SER A 392 20.63 -11.12 4.61
N LEU A 393 20.21 -10.54 3.47
CA LEU A 393 19.20 -11.15 2.59
C LEU A 393 19.68 -12.48 1.99
N LEU A 394 20.94 -12.55 1.54
CA LEU A 394 21.53 -13.75 0.96
C LEU A 394 21.69 -14.86 2.00
N SER A 395 21.95 -14.54 3.27
CA SER A 395 22.11 -15.55 4.34
C SER A 395 20.84 -16.35 4.63
N VAL A 396 19.69 -15.77 4.29
CA VAL A 396 18.36 -16.42 4.41
C VAL A 396 18.08 -17.29 3.18
N TYR A 397 18.81 -17.09 2.08
CA TYR A 397 18.72 -17.93 0.90
C TYR A 397 19.54 -19.21 1.12
N ALA A 398 18.88 -20.37 1.03
CA ALA A 398 19.56 -21.66 1.02
C ALA A 398 19.71 -22.14 -0.44
N PRO A 399 20.91 -22.12 -1.03
CA PRO A 399 21.13 -22.58 -2.40
C PRO A 399 20.89 -24.08 -2.60
N ASP A 400 20.94 -24.85 -1.51
CA ASP A 400 20.71 -26.30 -1.50
C ASP A 400 19.22 -26.67 -1.43
N THR A 401 18.32 -25.69 -1.25
CA THR A 401 16.87 -25.87 -1.31
C THR A 401 16.31 -25.28 -2.61
N ASP A 402 15.03 -25.52 -2.89
CA ASP A 402 14.28 -24.95 -4.04
C ASP A 402 14.09 -23.43 -3.92
N GLY A 403 15.04 -22.74 -3.29
CA GLY A 403 14.96 -21.33 -2.96
C GLY A 403 14.85 -20.46 -4.21
N VAL A 404 13.93 -19.49 -4.13
CA VAL A 404 13.85 -18.37 -5.06
C VAL A 404 14.58 -17.18 -4.46
N LEU A 405 15.61 -16.66 -5.15
CA LEU A 405 16.26 -15.41 -4.79
C LEU A 405 15.42 -14.28 -5.39
N ALA A 406 14.69 -13.56 -4.56
CA ALA A 406 13.87 -12.44 -4.99
C ALA A 406 14.36 -11.15 -4.34
N LEU A 407 14.37 -10.07 -5.09
CA LEU A 407 14.65 -8.72 -4.59
C LEU A 407 13.86 -7.68 -5.35
N ALA A 408 13.39 -6.67 -4.62
CA ALA A 408 12.70 -5.51 -5.19
C ALA A 408 13.64 -4.31 -5.20
N GLY A 409 13.68 -3.61 -6.32
CA GLY A 409 14.45 -2.38 -6.49
C GLY A 409 13.65 -1.13 -6.15
N GLU A 410 14.34 0.00 -6.21
CA GLU A 410 13.76 1.33 -6.09
C GLU A 410 13.55 1.98 -7.44
N LEU A 411 12.77 3.06 -7.43
CA LEU A 411 12.52 3.89 -8.60
C LEU A 411 13.85 4.40 -9.18
N CYS A 412 14.20 3.93 -10.37
CA CYS A 412 15.32 4.45 -11.14
C CYS A 412 14.98 5.81 -11.79
N GLN A 413 15.36 6.92 -11.17
CA GLN A 413 15.04 8.27 -11.70
C GLN A 413 15.68 8.59 -13.05
N SER A 414 16.77 7.90 -13.42
CA SER A 414 17.45 8.06 -14.70
C SER A 414 16.82 7.25 -15.84
N ALA A 415 15.85 6.38 -15.56
CA ALA A 415 15.16 5.61 -16.60
C ALA A 415 14.20 6.49 -17.42
N ASP A 416 14.03 6.15 -18.69
CA ASP A 416 13.12 6.84 -19.62
C ASP A 416 11.66 6.38 -19.45
N ALA A 417 11.47 5.21 -18.84
CA ALA A 417 10.17 4.61 -18.57
C ALA A 417 10.30 3.54 -17.47
N HIS A 418 9.19 3.08 -16.93
CA HIS A 418 9.12 1.88 -16.07
C HIS A 418 8.05 0.93 -16.56
N LEU A 419 8.24 -0.37 -16.32
CA LEU A 419 7.16 -1.34 -16.43
C LEU A 419 6.21 -1.20 -15.23
N VAL A 420 4.92 -1.34 -15.50
CA VAL A 420 3.84 -1.22 -14.53
C VAL A 420 2.91 -2.42 -14.67
N ALA A 421 2.67 -3.09 -13.55
CA ALA A 421 1.69 -4.16 -13.44
C ALA A 421 0.29 -3.54 -13.33
N ARG A 422 -0.56 -3.71 -14.34
CA ARG A 422 -1.94 -3.20 -14.31
C ARG A 422 -2.93 -4.35 -14.20
N GLU A 423 -3.75 -4.33 -13.16
CA GLU A 423 -4.84 -5.29 -13.00
C GLU A 423 -6.06 -4.80 -13.79
N SER A 424 -6.48 -5.59 -14.77
CA SER A 424 -7.70 -5.36 -15.54
C SER A 424 -8.95 -5.60 -14.67
N PRO A 425 -10.13 -5.08 -15.03
CA PRO A 425 -11.37 -5.37 -14.31
C PRO A 425 -11.73 -6.86 -14.22
N GLY A 426 -11.24 -7.68 -15.17
CA GLY A 426 -11.35 -9.15 -15.13
C GLY A 426 -10.40 -9.83 -14.13
N GLY A 427 -9.49 -9.07 -13.53
CA GLY A 427 -8.43 -9.48 -12.60
C GLY A 427 -7.23 -10.15 -13.27
N GLU A 428 -7.06 -9.96 -14.58
CA GLU A 428 -5.85 -10.33 -15.31
C GLU A 428 -4.81 -9.22 -15.18
N PHE A 429 -3.55 -9.59 -14.99
CA PHE A 429 -2.43 -8.64 -14.93
C PHE A 429 -1.82 -8.44 -16.32
N GLU A 430 -1.76 -7.18 -16.75
CA GLU A 430 -1.07 -6.76 -17.97
C GLU A 430 0.19 -5.96 -17.63
N THR A 431 1.21 -6.12 -18.48
CA THR A 431 2.45 -5.33 -18.42
C THR A 431 2.29 -4.09 -19.28
N VAL A 432 2.39 -2.91 -18.66
CA VAL A 432 2.28 -1.62 -19.33
C VAL A 432 3.60 -0.88 -19.20
N LEU A 433 4.06 -0.28 -20.30
CA LEU A 433 5.20 0.63 -20.30
C LEU A 433 4.71 2.05 -19.95
N PHE A 434 5.23 2.62 -18.86
CA PHE A 434 4.88 3.96 -18.39
C PHE A 434 6.05 4.91 -18.56
N SER A 435 5.93 5.84 -19.52
CA SER A 435 7.01 6.73 -19.94
C SER A 435 7.22 7.92 -19.02
N ALA A 436 8.49 8.27 -18.79
CA ALA A 436 8.93 9.48 -18.14
C ALA A 436 9.01 10.70 -19.08
N ALA A 437 8.69 10.56 -20.38
CA ALA A 437 8.83 11.62 -21.38
C ALA A 437 7.96 12.87 -21.10
N GLY A 438 6.93 12.74 -20.25
CA GLY A 438 6.08 13.83 -19.77
C GLY A 438 6.47 14.40 -18.40
N ARG A 439 7.60 13.99 -17.81
CA ARG A 439 8.04 14.49 -16.49
C ARG A 439 8.27 16.00 -16.57
N PRO A 440 7.71 16.83 -15.65
CA PRO A 440 8.21 18.18 -15.47
C PRO A 440 9.70 18.09 -15.12
N GLN A 441 10.56 18.71 -15.94
CA GLN A 441 11.98 18.80 -15.62
C GLN A 441 12.11 19.53 -14.29
N ILE A 442 12.63 18.84 -13.27
CA ILE A 442 13.03 19.44 -12.00
C ILE A 442 14.07 20.49 -12.38
N TRP A 443 13.74 21.78 -12.29
CA TRP A 443 14.57 22.87 -12.77
C TRP A 443 15.77 23.06 -11.83
N PRO A 444 17.03 22.74 -12.22
CA PRO A 444 18.17 23.35 -11.58
C PRO A 444 18.38 24.73 -12.24
N ALA A 445 19.06 25.64 -11.55
CA ALA A 445 19.22 27.03 -11.96
C ALA A 445 19.56 27.25 -13.46
N GLY A 446 18.63 27.88 -14.18
CA GLY A 446 18.87 28.58 -15.44
C GLY A 446 18.79 27.75 -16.74
N GLY A 447 17.63 27.71 -17.39
CA GLY A 447 17.53 27.32 -18.79
C GLY A 447 16.09 27.14 -19.28
N LEU A 448 15.65 28.00 -20.20
CA LEU A 448 14.33 28.14 -20.87
C LEU A 448 13.51 26.85 -21.12
N PRO A 449 12.16 26.96 -21.24
CA PRO A 449 11.30 25.81 -21.46
C PRO A 449 11.57 25.18 -22.83
N ALA A 450 11.83 23.87 -22.84
CA ALA A 450 11.85 23.10 -24.07
C ALA A 450 10.43 23.08 -24.67
N THR A 451 10.31 23.64 -25.86
CA THR A 451 9.13 23.58 -26.70
C THR A 451 8.73 22.14 -27.00
N ALA A 452 7.41 21.92 -27.02
CA ALA A 452 6.73 20.68 -27.39
C ALA A 452 7.30 20.03 -28.68
N GLY A 453 7.37 18.70 -28.66
CA GLY A 453 7.56 17.89 -29.88
C GLY A 453 8.87 17.11 -29.94
N VAL A 454 9.17 16.27 -28.93
CA VAL A 454 10.06 15.14 -29.15
C VAL A 454 9.18 13.93 -29.44
N SER A 455 9.26 13.41 -30.66
CA SER A 455 8.73 12.09 -30.99
C SER A 455 9.34 11.10 -30.01
N VAL A 456 8.52 10.50 -29.14
CA VAL A 456 8.99 9.52 -28.15
C VAL A 456 9.46 8.29 -28.92
N GLY A 457 10.77 8.19 -29.16
CA GLY A 457 11.39 6.94 -29.58
C GLY A 457 11.20 5.88 -28.49
N ALA A 458 11.44 4.61 -28.83
CA ALA A 458 11.47 3.55 -27.82
C ALA A 458 12.43 3.95 -26.67
N PRO A 459 12.06 3.72 -25.39
CA PRO A 459 12.89 4.11 -24.26
C PRO A 459 14.26 3.42 -24.36
N ALA A 460 15.34 4.17 -24.10
CA ALA A 460 16.67 3.59 -24.09
C ALA A 460 16.89 2.74 -22.83
N VAL A 461 16.32 3.18 -21.70
CA VAL A 461 16.39 2.51 -20.40
C VAL A 461 14.99 2.41 -19.78
N THR A 462 14.58 1.18 -19.46
CA THR A 462 13.29 0.89 -18.80
C THR A 462 13.51 0.33 -17.40
N GLY A 463 12.96 0.95 -16.36
CA GLY A 463 13.03 0.44 -14.99
C GLY A 463 12.08 -0.73 -14.73
N LEU A 464 12.51 -1.64 -13.85
CA LEU A 464 11.76 -2.83 -13.43
C LEU A 464 11.43 -2.78 -11.94
N GLY A 465 10.33 -3.39 -11.52
CA GLY A 465 9.86 -3.39 -10.12
C GLY A 465 10.56 -4.41 -9.22
N PHE A 466 10.84 -5.60 -9.75
CA PHE A 466 11.48 -6.67 -9.00
C PHE A 466 12.26 -7.62 -9.91
N MET A 467 13.10 -8.45 -9.30
CA MET A 467 13.80 -9.55 -9.94
C MET A 467 13.65 -10.81 -9.08
N ALA A 468 13.39 -11.95 -9.73
CA ALA A 468 13.30 -13.24 -9.08
C ALA A 468 14.08 -14.29 -9.86
N LEU A 469 15.07 -14.90 -9.23
CA LEU A 469 15.91 -15.94 -9.79
C LEU A 469 15.61 -17.27 -9.11
N SER A 470 15.49 -18.33 -9.90
CA SER A 470 15.31 -19.69 -9.41
C SER A 470 16.22 -20.67 -10.13
N THR A 471 16.65 -21.71 -9.42
CA THR A 471 17.42 -22.81 -10.02
C THR A 471 16.48 -23.83 -10.66
N ARG A 472 16.93 -24.57 -11.67
CA ARG A 472 16.16 -25.68 -12.26
C ARG A 472 16.15 -26.92 -11.36
N LEU A 473 15.04 -27.66 -11.35
CA LEU A 473 14.92 -29.00 -10.75
C LEU A 473 14.54 -29.99 -11.85
N GLY A 474 15.34 -31.03 -12.01
CA GLY A 474 15.13 -32.11 -12.96
C GLY A 474 16.40 -32.51 -13.70
N ALA A 475 16.58 -33.83 -13.92
CA ALA A 475 17.72 -34.43 -14.62
C ALA A 475 17.66 -34.25 -16.16
N ALA A 476 16.60 -33.63 -16.69
CA ALA A 476 16.50 -33.28 -18.10
C ALA A 476 17.26 -31.97 -18.33
N ASP A 477 18.54 -32.13 -18.64
CA ASP A 477 19.49 -31.10 -19.04
C ASP A 477 19.00 -30.41 -20.34
N GLN A 478 18.09 -29.44 -20.22
CA GLN A 478 17.94 -28.44 -21.26
C GLN A 478 18.94 -27.32 -20.94
N GLN A 479 20.08 -27.27 -21.62
CA GLN A 479 21.05 -26.19 -21.48
C GLN A 479 20.37 -24.81 -21.56
N GLY A 480 20.55 -23.99 -20.53
CA GLY A 480 20.52 -22.53 -20.69
C GLY A 480 19.85 -21.70 -19.59
N CYS A 481 20.26 -20.44 -19.48
CA CYS A 481 19.66 -19.42 -18.64
C CYS A 481 18.54 -18.69 -19.40
N LEU A 482 17.34 -18.67 -18.80
CA LEU A 482 16.14 -18.07 -19.37
C LEU A 482 15.69 -16.90 -18.50
N ALA A 483 15.32 -15.79 -19.12
CA ALA A 483 14.72 -14.67 -18.43
C ALA A 483 13.45 -14.21 -19.15
N ALA A 484 12.45 -13.75 -18.40
CA ALA A 484 11.24 -13.19 -18.96
C ALA A 484 10.68 -12.07 -18.12
N ILE A 485 10.11 -11.08 -18.79
CA ILE A 485 9.31 -10.04 -18.14
C ILE A 485 7.99 -10.67 -17.66
N VAL A 486 7.71 -10.50 -16.36
CA VAL A 486 6.46 -10.95 -15.73
C VAL A 486 5.89 -9.79 -14.93
N GLU A 487 4.70 -9.34 -15.34
CA GLU A 487 4.07 -8.12 -14.80
C GLU A 487 4.99 -6.89 -14.96
N ASP A 488 5.60 -6.38 -13.90
CA ASP A 488 6.56 -5.27 -13.93
C ASP A 488 8.00 -5.68 -13.58
N GLY A 489 8.26 -6.98 -13.41
CA GLY A 489 9.57 -7.50 -13.00
C GLY A 489 10.16 -8.51 -13.96
N LEU A 490 11.30 -9.07 -13.54
CA LEU A 490 12.06 -10.07 -14.30
C LEU A 490 12.08 -11.41 -13.54
N GLY A 491 11.54 -12.45 -14.16
CA GLY A 491 11.71 -13.83 -13.71
C GLY A 491 12.89 -14.47 -14.45
N VAL A 492 13.78 -15.13 -13.73
CA VAL A 492 14.99 -15.76 -14.26
C VAL A 492 15.08 -17.20 -13.78
N ILE A 493 15.44 -18.09 -14.70
CA ILE A 493 15.73 -19.48 -14.43
C ILE A 493 17.17 -19.75 -14.88
N CYS A 494 18.02 -20.15 -13.95
CA CYS A 494 19.45 -20.41 -14.20
C CYS A 494 19.88 -21.79 -13.69
N SER A 495 21.10 -22.19 -14.01
CA SER A 495 21.70 -23.41 -13.46
C SER A 495 22.05 -23.22 -11.98
N ARG A 496 22.23 -24.33 -11.25
CA ARG A 496 22.71 -24.25 -9.86
C ARG A 496 24.13 -23.65 -9.79
N GLN A 497 24.96 -23.91 -10.79
CA GLN A 497 26.31 -23.37 -10.86
C GLN A 497 26.32 -21.86 -11.06
N ASP A 498 25.47 -21.34 -11.93
CA ASP A 498 25.33 -19.90 -12.16
C ASP A 498 24.80 -19.18 -10.92
N MET A 499 23.78 -19.76 -10.27
CA MET A 499 23.25 -19.24 -9.01
C MET A 499 24.34 -19.20 -7.93
N TRP A 500 25.12 -20.27 -7.77
CA TRP A 500 26.21 -20.30 -6.79
C TRP A 500 27.25 -19.22 -7.07
N SER A 501 27.66 -19.09 -8.33
CA SER A 501 28.65 -18.09 -8.76
C SER A 501 28.13 -16.66 -8.50
N LEU A 502 26.87 -16.41 -8.81
CA LEU A 502 26.20 -15.14 -8.51
C LEU A 502 26.21 -14.84 -7.02
N LEU A 503 25.77 -15.78 -6.18
CA LEU A 503 25.71 -15.59 -4.73
C LEU A 503 27.09 -15.30 -4.14
N GLN A 504 28.12 -16.00 -4.64
CA GLN A 504 29.50 -15.76 -4.22
C GLN A 504 29.94 -14.33 -4.58
N SER A 505 29.77 -13.90 -5.85
CA SER A 505 30.15 -12.55 -6.28
C SER A 505 29.38 -11.46 -5.54
N LEU A 506 28.08 -11.65 -5.28
CA LEU A 506 27.29 -10.69 -4.50
C LEU A 506 27.76 -10.61 -3.04
N ASN A 507 28.21 -11.72 -2.44
CA ASN A 507 28.74 -11.73 -1.09
C ASN A 507 30.12 -11.03 -1.00
N GLU A 508 30.93 -11.18 -2.05
CA GLU A 508 32.26 -10.57 -2.19
C GLU A 508 32.20 -9.10 -2.67
N ALA A 509 31.00 -8.59 -2.97
CA ALA A 509 30.76 -7.27 -3.58
C ALA A 509 31.50 -7.06 -4.92
N GLU A 510 31.54 -8.11 -5.73
CA GLU A 510 32.11 -8.09 -7.07
C GLU A 510 31.02 -8.01 -8.15
N ASP A 511 31.36 -7.34 -9.25
CA ASP A 511 30.50 -7.28 -10.44
C ASP A 511 30.34 -8.69 -11.04
N PHE A 512 29.14 -9.02 -11.46
CA PHE A 512 28.83 -10.33 -12.02
C PHE A 512 28.00 -10.22 -13.29
N VAL A 513 28.30 -11.05 -14.28
CA VAL A 513 27.55 -11.11 -15.54
C VAL A 513 26.95 -12.50 -15.69
N LEU A 514 25.63 -12.57 -15.63
CA LEU A 514 24.86 -13.78 -15.91
C LEU A 514 24.47 -13.78 -17.39
N PRO A 515 25.07 -14.61 -18.26
CA PRO A 515 24.68 -14.72 -19.65
C PRO A 515 23.26 -15.29 -19.78
N LEU A 516 22.48 -14.75 -20.72
CA LEU A 516 21.13 -15.21 -21.04
C LEU A 516 21.09 -15.80 -22.43
N ASP A 517 20.63 -17.05 -22.52
CA ASP A 517 20.34 -17.68 -23.81
C ASP A 517 19.10 -17.07 -24.45
N TRP A 518 18.09 -16.79 -23.61
CA TRP A 518 16.81 -16.26 -24.05
C TRP A 518 16.26 -15.23 -23.07
N LEU A 519 15.91 -14.05 -23.60
CA LEU A 519 15.17 -13.02 -22.90
C LEU A 519 13.83 -12.77 -23.59
N PHE A 520 12.73 -13.11 -22.92
CA PHE A 520 11.37 -12.89 -23.39
C PHE A 520 10.87 -11.53 -22.90
N LEU A 521 10.56 -10.63 -23.84
CA LEU A 521 10.03 -9.30 -23.55
C LEU A 521 8.53 -9.25 -23.82
N HIS A 522 7.83 -8.40 -23.06
CA HIS A 522 6.37 -8.22 -23.17
C HIS A 522 5.90 -7.67 -24.53
N ASP A 523 6.76 -6.93 -25.22
CA ASP A 523 6.49 -6.20 -26.47
C ASP A 523 7.03 -6.91 -27.72
N ARG A 524 7.70 -8.06 -27.56
CA ARG A 524 8.31 -8.82 -28.66
C ARG A 524 7.70 -10.20 -28.82
N ARG A 525 7.53 -10.62 -30.08
CA ARG A 525 7.11 -11.99 -30.42
C ARG A 525 8.27 -12.97 -30.35
N GLU A 526 9.46 -12.55 -30.79
CA GLU A 526 10.66 -13.37 -30.75
C GLU A 526 11.52 -12.99 -29.54
N PRO A 527 12.04 -13.98 -28.81
CA PRO A 527 12.95 -13.72 -27.69
C PRO A 527 14.27 -13.15 -28.18
N MET A 528 14.88 -12.29 -27.36
CA MET A 528 16.23 -11.83 -27.59
C MET A 528 17.23 -12.94 -27.26
N ARG A 529 18.21 -13.12 -28.14
CA ARG A 529 19.36 -14.02 -27.95
C ARG A 529 20.59 -13.21 -27.56
N SER A 530 21.54 -13.85 -26.88
CA SER A 530 22.83 -13.23 -26.50
C SER A 530 22.67 -12.00 -25.60
N SER A 531 21.70 -12.04 -24.68
CA SER A 531 21.47 -11.03 -23.66
C SER A 531 22.30 -11.39 -22.40
N SER A 532 22.30 -10.50 -21.40
CA SER A 532 22.93 -10.77 -20.11
C SER A 532 22.26 -9.95 -19.00
N ILE A 533 22.32 -10.45 -17.78
CA ILE A 533 22.07 -9.65 -16.58
C ILE A 533 23.41 -9.26 -15.99
N ARG A 534 23.63 -7.97 -15.78
CA ARG A 534 24.82 -7.41 -15.15
C ARG A 534 24.49 -6.92 -13.76
N PHE A 535 25.12 -7.52 -12.76
CA PHE A 535 25.12 -7.05 -11.39
C PHE A 535 26.32 -6.12 -11.25
N VAL A 536 26.06 -4.85 -10.93
CA VAL A 536 27.07 -3.79 -10.89
C VAL A 536 27.06 -3.12 -9.54
N TRP A 537 28.22 -3.07 -8.89
CA TRP A 537 28.43 -2.35 -7.64
C TRP A 537 28.83 -0.91 -7.91
N ARG A 538 28.09 0.01 -7.30
CA ARG A 538 28.38 1.44 -7.32
C ARG A 538 29.04 1.84 -6.01
N HIS A 539 30.31 2.17 -6.09
CA HIS A 539 31.02 2.83 -5.00
C HIS A 539 30.95 4.34 -5.24
N LEU A 540 30.40 5.08 -4.28
CA LEU A 540 30.45 6.54 -4.36
C LEU A 540 31.87 7.02 -4.03
N PRO A 541 32.32 8.17 -4.57
CA PRO A 541 33.63 8.71 -4.24
C PRO A 541 33.74 8.96 -2.74
N GLY A 542 34.65 8.24 -2.06
CA GLY A 542 34.87 8.34 -0.61
C GLY A 542 34.33 7.17 0.22
N GLU A 543 33.79 6.13 -0.40
CA GLU A 543 33.53 4.81 0.20
C GLU A 543 34.74 3.87 0.14
#